data_AF-D0Z3I4-F1
#
_entry.id   AF-D0Z3I4-F1
#
_cell.length_a   1.000
_cell.length_b   1.000
_cell.length_c   1.000
_cell.angle_alpha   90.00
_cell.angle_beta   90.00
_cell.angle_gamma   90.00
#
_symmetry.space_group_name_H-M   'P 1'
#
loop_
_entity.id
_entity.type
_entity.pdbx_description
1 polymer ?
#
loop_
_entity_poly.entity_id
_entity_poly.type
_entity_poly.pdbx_seq_one_letter_code
_entity_poly.pdbx_strand_id
1 'polypeptide(L)' 'MGVQRKVSTHLIAEPIELGDHLLVHVGFAISKINAKEAQESLEMYKLILADMERQELEGLV' A
#
# COMPACT_ATOMS: atom_id res chain seq x y z
N MET A 1 -15.96 -6.61 17.59
CA MET A 1 -16.54 -5.29 17.89
C MET A 1 -15.80 -4.25 17.05
N GLY A 2 -16.39 -3.81 15.93
CA GLY A 2 -15.74 -2.83 15.05
C GLY A 2 -15.83 -1.41 15.64
N VAL A 3 -14.76 -0.63 15.53
CA VAL A 3 -14.76 0.78 15.92
C VAL A 3 -15.13 1.64 14.73
N GLN A 4 -16.23 2.36 14.82
CA GLN A 4 -16.64 3.34 13.80
C GLN A 4 -15.94 4.66 14.06
N ARG A 5 -15.28 5.22 13.04
CA ARG A 5 -14.65 6.54 13.08
C ARG A 5 -15.03 7.34 11.84
N LYS A 6 -15.29 8.64 12.03
CA LYS A 6 -15.43 9.58 10.91
C LYS A 6 -14.04 9.88 10.36
N VAL A 7 -13.89 9.75 9.05
CA VAL A 7 -12.64 10.01 8.33
C VAL A 7 -12.95 10.90 7.14
N SER A 8 -12.03 11.81 6.81
CA SER A 8 -12.19 12.69 5.66
C SER A 8 -11.75 11.96 4.39
N THR A 9 -12.64 11.94 3.40
CA THR A 9 -12.42 11.32 2.09
C THR A 9 -12.00 12.32 1.02
N HIS A 10 -11.74 13.59 1.39
CA HIS A 10 -11.41 14.67 0.46
C HIS A 10 -10.16 14.43 -0.39
N LEU A 11 -9.27 13.52 0.03
CA LEU A 11 -8.04 13.18 -0.70
C LEU A 11 -8.26 12.06 -1.72
N ILE A 12 -9.42 11.40 -1.72
CA ILE A 12 -9.75 10.35 -2.69
C ILE A 12 -10.44 11.02 -3.88
N ALA A 13 -9.81 10.92 -5.05
CA ALA A 13 -10.34 11.46 -6.31
C ALA A 13 -11.49 10.61 -6.89
N GLU A 14 -11.63 9.36 -6.44
CA GLU A 14 -12.61 8.39 -6.94
C GLU A 14 -13.87 8.32 -6.05
N PRO A 15 -15.04 8.02 -6.64
CA PRO A 15 -16.27 7.79 -5.87
C PRO A 15 -16.13 6.55 -4.97
N ILE A 16 -16.56 6.69 -3.72
CA ILE A 16 -16.49 5.64 -2.69
C ILE A 16 -17.84 4.98 -2.55
N GLU A 17 -17.89 3.65 -2.61
CA GLU A 17 -19.12 2.86 -2.46
C GLU A 17 -19.11 1.99 -1.21
N LEU A 18 -20.30 1.58 -0.76
CA LEU A 18 -20.44 0.64 0.35
C LEU A 18 -19.81 -0.71 -0.03
N GLY A 19 -18.79 -1.12 0.72
CA GLY A 19 -18.01 -2.34 0.46
C GLY A 19 -16.53 -2.08 0.12
N ASP A 20 -16.18 -0.83 -0.19
CA ASP A 20 -14.80 -0.44 -0.45
C ASP A 20 -13.94 -0.46 0.82
N HIS A 21 -12.70 -0.92 0.64
CA HIS A 21 -11.69 -0.92 1.70
C HIS A 21 -10.72 0.24 1.47
N LEU A 22 -10.63 1.12 2.46
CA LEU A 22 -9.87 2.35 2.39
C LEU A 22 -8.73 2.33 3.40
N LEU A 23 -7.57 2.83 2.98
CA LEU A 23 -6.44 3.07 3.87
C LEU A 23 -6.62 4.42 4.56
N VAL A 24 -6.75 4.38 5.90
CA VAL A 24 -6.89 5.57 6.74
C VAL A 24 -5.57 5.84 7.45
N HIS A 25 -5.06 7.07 7.33
CA HIS A 25 -3.93 7.56 8.11
C HIS A 25 -4.30 8.90 8.75
N VAL A 26 -4.14 8.99 10.08
CA VAL A 26 -4.38 10.21 10.88
C VAL A 26 -5.77 10.86 10.69
N GLY A 27 -6.78 10.08 10.32
CA GLY A 27 -8.15 10.58 10.10
C GLY A 27 -8.49 10.95 8.65
N PHE A 28 -7.55 10.74 7.71
CA PHE A 28 -7.77 10.93 6.29
C PHE A 28 -7.70 9.60 5.54
N ALA A 29 -8.61 9.39 4.61
CA ALA A 29 -8.52 8.30 3.66
C ALA A 29 -7.57 8.74 2.54
N ILE A 30 -6.42 8.07 2.41
CA ILE A 30 -5.37 8.50 1.46
C ILE A 30 -5.64 7.92 0.08
N SER A 31 -6.01 6.64 0.00
CA SER A 31 -6.28 5.97 -1.28
C SER A 31 -7.15 4.74 -1.08
N LYS A 32 -7.92 4.41 -2.11
CA LYS A 32 -8.58 3.12 -2.27
C LYS A 32 -7.51 2.16 -2.77
N ILE A 33 -7.10 1.21 -1.93
CA ILE A 33 -6.05 0.26 -2.31
C ILE A 33 -6.73 -1.05 -2.71
N ASN A 34 -6.44 -1.54 -3.91
CA ASN A 34 -6.84 -2.88 -4.28
C ASN A 34 -5.81 -3.86 -3.68
N ALA A 35 -6.27 -5.00 -3.15
CA ALA A 35 -5.38 -6.04 -2.63
C ALA A 35 -4.28 -6.42 -3.63
N LYS A 36 -4.61 -6.38 -4.93
CA LYS A 36 -3.68 -6.64 -6.02
C LYS A 36 -2.54 -5.62 -6.12
N GLU A 37 -2.81 -4.33 -5.97
CA GLU A 37 -1.78 -3.28 -6.05
C GLU A 37 -0.83 -3.29 -4.85
N ALA A 38 -1.37 -3.58 -3.66
CA ALA A 38 -0.55 -3.76 -2.47
C ALA A 38 0.41 -4.94 -2.64
N GLN A 39 -0.05 -6.00 -3.29
CA GLN A 39 0.73 -7.21 -3.52
C GLN A 39 1.80 -7.00 -4.60
N GLU A 40 1.47 -6.30 -5.70
CA GLU A 40 2.42 -5.89 -6.74
C GLU A 40 3.52 -4.98 -6.19
N SER A 41 3.17 -4.03 -5.31
CA SER A 41 4.15 -3.17 -4.65
C SER A 41 5.12 -3.98 -3.77
N LEU A 42 4.58 -4.93 -2.99
CA LEU A 42 5.39 -5.78 -2.13
C LEU A 42 6.33 -6.69 -2.93
N GLU A 43 5.88 -7.25 -4.06
CA GLU A 43 6.70 -8.05 -4.95
C GLU A 43 7.82 -7.22 -5.59
N MET A 44 7.51 -6.00 -6.03
CA MET A 44 8.51 -5.09 -6.58
C MET A 44 9.62 -4.78 -5.54
N TYR A 45 9.26 -4.51 -4.29
CA TYR A 45 10.24 -4.30 -3.22
C TYR A 45 11.12 -5.54 -2.99
N LYS A 46 10.55 -6.75 -3.01
CA LYS A 46 11.31 -8.00 -2.87
C LYS A 46 12.28 -8.22 -4.02
N LEU A 47 11.85 -7.93 -5.25
CA LEU A 47 12.71 -8.00 -6.44
C LEU A 47 13.90 -7.05 -6.33
N ILE A 48 13.66 -5.81 -5.94
CA ILE A 48 14.72 -4.81 -5.74
C ILE A 48 15.69 -5.26 -4.66
N LEU A 49 15.19 -5.74 -3.51
CA LEU A 49 16.03 -6.26 -2.44
C LEU A 49 16.88 -7.46 -2.88
N ALA A 50 16.30 -8.39 -3.64
CA ALA A 50 17.01 -9.55 -4.16
C ALA A 50 18.09 -9.16 -5.18
N ASP A 51 17.83 -8.14 -6.00
CA ASP A 51 18.81 -7.61 -6.95
C ASP A 51 19.97 -6.91 -6.23
N MET A 52 19.65 -6.12 -5.20
CA MET A 52 20.64 -5.46 -4.34
C MET A 52 21.50 -6.48 -3.59
N GLU A 53 20.91 -7.52 -2.98
CA GLU A 53 21.68 -8.60 -2.32
C GLU A 53 22.60 -9.33 -3.29
N ARG A 54 22.16 -9.56 -4.54
CA ARG A 54 22.98 -10.21 -5.55
C ARG A 54 24.18 -9.34 -5.95
N GLN A 55 23.97 -8.04 -6.15
CA GLN A 55 25.05 -7.10 -6.46
C GLN A 55 26.05 -6.95 -5.32
N GLU A 56 25.58 -6.98 -4.06
CA GLU A 56 26.44 -6.92 -2.88
C GLU A 56 27.27 -8.21 -2.69
N LEU A 57 26.71 -9.37 -3.06
CA LEU A 57 27.44 -10.65 -3.06
C LEU A 57 28.51 -10.71 -4.17
N GLU A 58 28.24 -10.18 -5.35
CA GLU A 58 29.18 -10.15 -6.48
C GLU A 58 30.33 -9.14 -6.28
N GLY A 59 30.12 -8.08 -5.48
CA GLY A 59 31.17 -7.11 -5.15
C GLY A 59 32.18 -7.59 -4.10
N LEU A 60 31.93 -8.73 -3.46
CA LEU A 60 32.77 -9.32 -2.40
C LEU A 60 33.61 -10.52 -2.86
N VAL A 61 33.57 -10.89 -4.15
CA VAL A 61 34.36 -12.00 -4.74
C VAL A 61 35.48 -11.48 -5.63
#